data_AF-A0A150VWJ0-F1
#
_entry.id   AF-A0A150VWJ0-F1
#
_cell.length_a   1.000
_cell.length_b   1.000
_cell.length_c   1.000
_cell.angle_alpha   90.00
_cell.angle_beta   90.00
_cell.angle_gamma   90.00
#
_symmetry.space_group_name_H-M   'P 1'
#
loop_
_entity.id
_entity.type
_entity.pdbx_description
1 polymer ?
#
loop_
_entity_poly.entity_id
_entity_poly.type
_entity_poly.pdbx_seq_one_letter_code
_entity_poly.pdbx_strand_id
1 'polypeptide(L)'
;MTSHDELRLLPWAGTDGKPCFLSTDDNESRLSNLADILEATYLDLAAETLDHATEVLNLPKASPENLRAVSTDLAEALDHVLRVAESRGQRLPQARSISS
;
A
#
# COMPACT_ATOMS: atom_id res chain seq x y z
N MET A 1 -17.16 -23.45 5.72
CA MET A 1 -17.07 -22.12 5.08
C MET A 1 -16.03 -21.37 5.88
N THR A 2 -14.80 -21.32 5.37
CA THR A 2 -13.76 -20.46 5.96
C THR A 2 -14.23 -19.03 5.79
N SER A 3 -14.29 -18.28 6.89
CA SER A 3 -14.65 -16.87 6.85
C SER A 3 -13.62 -16.15 6.00
N HIS A 4 -14.06 -15.15 5.23
CA HIS A 4 -13.15 -14.28 4.46
C HIS A 4 -12.18 -13.47 5.34
N ASP A 5 -12.28 -13.62 6.66
CA ASP A 5 -11.40 -13.09 7.70
C ASP A 5 -10.03 -13.79 7.77
N GLU A 6 -9.83 -14.91 7.07
CA GLU A 6 -8.61 -15.74 7.17
C GLU A 6 -7.58 -15.50 6.04
N LEU A 7 -7.80 -14.54 5.13
CA LEU A 7 -6.91 -14.30 3.99
C LEU A 7 -6.33 -12.89 4.02
N ARG A 8 -5.01 -12.78 4.22
CA ARG A 8 -4.25 -11.54 4.14
C ARG A 8 -3.96 -11.19 2.69
N LEU A 9 -4.42 -10.02 2.26
CA LEU A 9 -4.00 -9.41 1.01
C LEU A 9 -2.52 -9.04 1.06
N LEU A 10 -1.77 -9.43 0.03
CA LEU A 10 -0.35 -9.11 -0.06
C LEU A 10 -0.13 -7.76 -0.76
N PRO A 11 0.89 -6.98 -0.35
CA PRO A 11 1.16 -5.67 -0.93
C PRO A 11 1.75 -5.74 -2.34
N TRP A 12 2.09 -6.94 -2.82
CA TRP A 12 2.45 -7.20 -4.22
C TRP A 12 1.36 -7.96 -4.97
N ALA A 13 1.30 -7.76 -6.29
CA ALA A 13 0.50 -8.58 -7.19
C ALA A 13 1.23 -9.86 -7.58
N GLY A 14 0.46 -10.87 -8.00
CA GLY A 14 0.98 -12.05 -8.65
C GLY A 14 1.59 -11.72 -10.01
N THR A 15 2.32 -12.67 -10.59
CA THR A 15 2.93 -12.51 -11.93
C THR A 15 1.90 -12.28 -13.05
N ASP A 16 0.62 -12.56 -12.79
CA ASP A 16 -0.51 -12.30 -13.66
C ASP A 16 -1.24 -10.98 -13.37
N GLY A 17 -0.68 -10.15 -12.49
CA GLY A 17 -1.26 -8.88 -12.06
C GLY A 17 -2.46 -9.04 -11.12
N LYS A 18 -2.79 -10.26 -10.69
CA LYS A 18 -3.92 -10.47 -9.77
C LYS A 18 -3.52 -10.27 -8.32
N PRO A 19 -4.46 -9.81 -7.46
CA PRO A 19 -4.23 -9.75 -6.02
C PRO A 19 -3.83 -11.11 -5.46
N CYS A 20 -2.71 -11.17 -4.74
CA CYS A 20 -2.31 -12.37 -4.02
C CYS A 20 -2.82 -12.34 -2.58
N PHE A 21 -3.22 -13.51 -2.08
CA PHE A 21 -3.73 -13.71 -0.73
C PHE A 21 -2.93 -14.79 -0.01
N LEU A 22 -2.71 -14.60 1.29
CA LEU A 22 -2.02 -15.53 2.19
C LEU A 22 -2.99 -16.01 3.27
N SER A 23 -3.04 -17.33 3.54
CA SER A 23 -3.80 -17.85 4.69
C SER A 23 -3.20 -17.36 6.01
N THR A 24 -4.03 -16.79 6.88
CA THR A 24 -3.64 -16.20 8.16
C THR A 24 -3.58 -17.21 9.31
N ASP A 25 -3.66 -18.51 9.03
CA ASP A 25 -3.50 -19.57 10.05
C ASP A 25 -2.20 -19.44 10.85
N ASP A 26 -1.20 -18.73 10.30
CA ASP A 26 0.03 -18.35 10.97
C ASP A 26 0.39 -16.88 10.66
N ASN A 27 -0.16 -15.96 11.47
CA ASN A 27 0.11 -14.51 11.39
C ASN A 27 1.60 -14.16 11.59
N GLU A 28 2.41 -15.09 12.11
CA GLU A 28 3.86 -14.95 12.29
C GLU A 28 4.68 -15.65 11.19
N SER A 29 4.02 -16.12 10.13
CA SER A 29 4.71 -16.76 9.02
C SER A 29 5.69 -15.79 8.33
N ARG A 30 6.77 -16.34 7.75
CA ARG A 30 7.79 -15.55 7.04
C ARG A 30 7.21 -14.63 5.95
N LEU A 31 6.11 -15.04 5.33
CA LEU A 31 5.43 -14.26 4.30
C LEU A 31 4.63 -13.09 4.90
N SER A 32 4.06 -13.26 6.10
CA SER A 32 3.42 -12.18 6.85
C SER A 32 4.44 -11.10 7.20
N ASN A 33 5.60 -11.50 7.74
CA ASN A 33 6.69 -10.57 8.05
C ASN A 33 7.21 -9.84 6.79
N LEU A 34 7.42 -10.57 5.69
CA LEU A 34 7.80 -9.96 4.41
C LEU A 34 6.75 -8.93 3.93
N ALA A 35 5.46 -9.24 4.10
CA ALA A 35 4.39 -8.31 3.78
C ALA A 35 4.43 -7.06 4.66
N ASP A 36 4.71 -7.18 5.96
CA ASP A 36 4.86 -6.01 6.83
C ASP A 36 6.10 -5.16 6.46
N ILE A 37 7.23 -5.78 6.10
CA ILE A 37 8.43 -5.08 5.61
C ILE A 37 8.13 -4.33 4.31
N LEU A 38 7.47 -4.96 3.35
CA LEU A 38 7.16 -4.33 2.07
C LEU A 38 6.11 -3.24 2.22
N GLU A 39 5.10 -3.41 3.08
CA GLU A 39 4.17 -2.33 3.44
C GLU A 39 4.91 -1.13 4.01
N ALA A 40 5.87 -1.33 4.93
CA ALA A 40 6.68 -0.23 5.48
C ALA A 40 7.54 0.43 4.39
N THR A 41 8.21 -0.36 3.56
CA THR A 41 9.07 0.11 2.47
C THR A 41 8.29 0.96 1.46
N TYR A 42 7.08 0.55 1.09
CA TYR A 42 6.22 1.33 0.18
C TYR A 42 5.77 2.65 0.78
N LEU A 43 5.51 2.69 2.09
CA LEU A 43 5.15 3.95 2.77
C LEU A 43 6.36 4.90 2.86
N ASP A 44 7.55 4.37 3.14
CA ASP A 44 8.78 5.18 3.17
C ASP A 44 9.09 5.74 1.78
N LEU A 45 9.01 4.91 0.73
CA LEU A 45 9.19 5.37 -0.66
C LEU A 45 8.15 6.43 -1.06
N ALA A 46 6.89 6.25 -0.65
CA ALA A 46 5.84 7.23 -0.91
C ALA A 46 6.10 8.56 -0.19
N ALA A 47 6.64 8.53 1.03
CA ALA A 47 7.04 9.72 1.76
C ALA A 47 8.19 10.45 1.06
N GLU A 48 9.24 9.74 0.67
CA GLU A 48 10.36 10.31 -0.10
C GLU A 48 9.90 10.93 -1.43
N THR A 49 8.98 10.24 -2.13
CA THR A 49 8.40 10.74 -3.38
C THR A 49 7.59 12.01 -3.17
N LEU A 50 6.82 12.08 -2.07
CA LEU A 50 6.04 13.27 -1.73
C LEU A 50 6.94 14.47 -1.38
N ASP A 51 8.03 14.24 -0.67
CA ASP A 51 9.02 15.26 -0.34
C ASP A 51 9.67 15.81 -1.62
N HIS A 52 10.12 14.93 -2.51
CA HIS A 52 10.67 15.33 -3.81
C HIS A 52 9.66 16.10 -4.67
N ALA A 53 8.40 15.65 -4.71
CA ALA A 53 7.33 16.35 -5.42
C ALA A 53 7.11 17.75 -4.88
N THR A 54 7.14 17.90 -3.55
CA THR A 54 7.00 19.19 -2.89
C THR A 54 8.16 20.12 -3.25
N GLU A 55 9.39 19.62 -3.32
CA GLU A 55 10.54 20.40 -3.78
C GLU A 55 10.35 20.90 -5.23
N VAL A 56 9.95 20.01 -6.15
CA VAL A 56 9.74 20.35 -7.57
C VAL A 56 8.62 21.39 -7.71
N LEU A 57 7.52 21.24 -6.98
CA LEU A 57 6.38 22.16 -7.03
C LEU A 57 6.72 23.57 -6.48
N ASN A 58 7.70 23.66 -5.58
CA ASN A 58 8.17 24.93 -5.04
C ASN A 58 9.18 25.66 -5.95
N LEU A 59 9.64 25.03 -7.04
CA LEU A 59 10.54 25.68 -7.99
C LEU A 59 9.78 26.76 -8.79
N PRO A 60 10.24 28.04 -8.80
CA PRO A 60 9.56 29.12 -9.51
C PRO A 60 9.41 28.93 -11.02
N LYS A 61 10.19 28.00 -11.60
CA LYS A 61 10.21 27.67 -13.03
C LYS A 61 10.38 26.17 -13.26
N ALA A 62 9.62 25.34 -12.54
CA ALA A 62 9.55 23.91 -12.86
C ALA A 62 9.15 23.71 -14.33
N SER A 63 9.92 22.93 -15.08
CA SER A 63 9.57 22.61 -16.46
C SER A 63 8.35 21.68 -16.50
N PRO A 64 7.50 21.74 -17.55
CA PRO A 64 6.36 20.84 -17.68
C PRO A 64 6.71 19.35 -17.68
N GLU A 65 7.91 19.00 -18.13
CA GLU A 65 8.45 17.64 -18.07
C GLU A 65 8.71 17.19 -16.63
N ASN A 66 9.30 18.04 -15.77
CA ASN A 66 9.51 17.73 -14.35
C ASN A 66 8.18 17.60 -13.61
N LEU A 67 7.22 18.47 -13.91
CA LEU A 67 5.87 18.38 -13.33
C LEU A 67 5.16 17.09 -13.75
N ARG A 68 5.32 16.64 -15.01
CA ARG A 68 4.74 15.38 -15.48
C ARG A 68 5.43 14.17 -14.85
N ALA A 69 6.76 14.19 -14.75
CA ALA A 69 7.53 13.13 -14.11
C ALA A 69 7.06 12.95 -12.66
N VAL A 70 7.06 14.05 -11.88
CA VAL A 70 6.70 13.97 -10.47
C VAL A 70 5.23 13.65 -10.23
N SER A 71 4.34 14.02 -11.16
CA SER A 71 2.93 13.60 -11.12
C SER A 71 2.78 12.10 -11.38
N THR A 72 3.64 11.52 -12.22
CA THR A 72 3.65 10.07 -12.51
C THR A 72 4.14 9.31 -11.28
N ASP A 73 5.25 9.77 -10.69
CA ASP A 73 5.83 9.16 -9.48
C ASP A 73 4.84 9.24 -8.31
N LEU A 74 4.15 10.37 -8.13
CA LEU A 74 3.09 10.50 -7.12
C LEU A 74 1.91 9.55 -7.35
N ALA A 75 1.51 9.33 -8.61
CA ALA A 75 0.43 8.40 -8.93
C ALA A 75 0.81 6.95 -8.59
N GLU A 76 2.04 6.55 -8.88
CA GLU A 76 2.57 5.23 -8.53
C GLU A 76 2.71 5.06 -7.01
N ALA A 77 3.25 6.06 -6.31
CA ALA A 77 3.32 6.06 -4.85
C ALA A 77 1.93 5.93 -4.21
N LEU A 78 0.92 6.61 -4.76
CA LEU A 78 -0.45 6.55 -4.26
C LEU A 78 -1.08 5.17 -4.46
N ASP A 79 -0.82 4.50 -5.59
CA ASP A 79 -1.30 3.13 -5.82
C ASP A 79 -0.77 2.16 -4.76
N HIS A 80 0.52 2.24 -4.45
CA HIS A 80 1.13 1.48 -3.36
C HIS A 80 0.49 1.80 -2.00
N VAL A 81 0.28 3.08 -1.67
CA VAL A 81 -0.35 3.49 -0.40
C VAL A 81 -1.78 2.96 -0.29
N LEU A 82 -2.58 3.04 -1.36
CA LEU A 82 -3.94 2.50 -1.38
C LEU A 82 -3.95 0.99 -1.16
N ARG A 83 -3.01 0.27 -1.77
CA ARG A 83 -2.83 -1.17 -1.58
C ARG A 83 -2.48 -1.53 -0.14
N VAL A 84 -1.55 -0.80 0.47
CA VAL A 84 -1.18 -0.98 1.89
C VAL A 84 -2.38 -0.69 2.80
N ALA A 85 -3.14 0.37 2.52
CA ALA A 85 -4.32 0.73 3.28
C ALA A 85 -5.41 -0.35 3.19
N GLU A 86 -5.64 -0.94 2.02
CA GLU A 86 -6.57 -2.06 1.83
C GLU A 86 -6.12 -3.29 2.63
N SER A 87 -4.85 -3.69 2.50
CA SER A 87 -4.26 -4.82 3.25
C SER A 87 -4.44 -4.65 4.76
N ARG A 88 -4.10 -3.48 5.29
CA ARG A 88 -4.23 -3.18 6.73
C ARG A 88 -5.70 -3.10 7.16
N GLY A 89 -6.56 -2.51 6.33
CA GLY A 89 -7.99 -2.37 6.60
C GLY A 89 -8.70 -3.72 6.72
N GLN A 90 -8.35 -4.70 5.89
CA GLN A 90 -8.89 -6.06 5.97
C GLN A 90 -8.46 -6.80 7.25
N ARG A 91 -7.36 -6.39 7.90
CA ARG A 91 -6.88 -6.98 9.16
C ARG A 91 -7.48 -6.31 10.40
N LEU A 92 -8.25 -5.23 10.25
CA LEU A 92 -8.90 -4.57 11.39
C LEU A 92 -10.12 -5.38 11.84
N PRO A 93 -10.33 -5.56 13.17
CA PRO A 93 -11.52 -6.24 13.65
C PRO A 93 -12.76 -5.46 13.22
N GLN A 94 -13.74 -6.16 12.63
CA GLN A 94 -15.02 -5.55 12.28
C GLN A 94 -15.64 -4.96 13.55
N ALA A 95 -15.90 -3.66 13.51
CA ALA A 95 -16.53 -2.94 14.61
C ALA A 95 -17.81 -3.69 14.97
N ARG A 96 -17.81 -4.32 16.15
CA ARG A 96 -18.93 -5.11 16.64
C ARG A 96 -20.14 -4.20 16.64
N SER A 97 -21.08 -4.42 15.71
CA SER A 97 -22.35 -3.73 15.71
C SER A 97 -23.06 -4.11 17.01
N ILE A 98 -22.98 -3.20 17.99
CA ILE A 98 -23.75 -3.32 19.23
C ILE A 98 -25.20 -3.04 18.83
N SER A 99 -25.89 -4.09 18.42
CA SER A 99 -27.34 -4.03 18.22
C SER A 99 -27.96 -3.73 19.59
N SER A 100 -28.54 -2.53 19.71
CA SER A 100 -29.43 -2.15 20.83
C SER A 100 -30.85 -2.63 20.57
#